data_AF-A0A2M6WCQ3-F1
#
_entry.id   AF-A0A2M6WCQ3-F1
#
_cell.length_a   1.000
_cell.length_b   1.000
_cell.length_c   1.000
_cell.angle_alpha   90.00
_cell.angle_beta   90.00
_cell.angle_gamma   90.00
#
_symmetry.space_group_name_H-M   'P 1'
#
loop_
_entity.id
_entity.type
_entity.pdbx_description
1 polymer ?
#
loop_
_entity_poly.entity_id
_entity_poly.type
_entity_poly.pdbx_seq_one_letter_code
_entity_poly.pdbx_strand_id
1 'polypeptide(L)'
;MAIFISLTDMDIAIYWAKFFYFGSALIIPAFLAFANYYIYPSYRVTKKKVIYFLIPFLIITAIIFHPSWFLESATHHEWGNDANEKLVSHLIFAAYLFVYIILSYVILFRKFRRSEGIHRTNLSFIISGSFLSFLFGIIFALILPIAGEYSLIWVGPYFTVVNASFLVYFIFIKSR
;
A
#
# COMPACT_ATOMS: atom_id res chain seq x y z
N MET A 1 -6.99 6.27 9.15
CA MET A 1 -6.17 7.50 9.27
C MET A 1 -6.95 8.68 9.84
N ALA A 2 -8.06 9.14 9.23
CA ALA A 2 -8.82 10.28 9.78
C ALA A 2 -9.26 10.07 11.25
N ILE A 3 -9.83 8.90 11.56
CA ILE A 3 -10.23 8.54 12.93
C ILE A 3 -9.01 8.53 13.88
N PHE A 4 -7.90 7.93 13.44
CA PHE A 4 -6.66 7.90 14.23
C PHE A 4 -6.19 9.30 14.60
N ILE A 5 -6.17 10.25 13.66
CA ILE A 5 -5.68 11.61 13.90
C ILE A 5 -6.53 12.38 14.93
N SER A 6 -7.84 12.14 14.95
CA SER A 6 -8.78 12.90 15.79
C SER A 6 -8.96 12.36 17.22
N LEU A 7 -8.43 11.17 17.52
CA LEU A 7 -8.65 10.51 18.81
C LEU A 7 -7.74 11.10 19.90
N THR A 8 -8.32 11.38 21.06
CA THR A 8 -7.59 11.80 22.27
C THR A 8 -7.24 10.62 23.18
N ASP A 9 -7.99 9.52 23.08
CA ASP A 9 -7.68 8.25 23.74
C ASP A 9 -6.61 7.49 22.94
N MET A 10 -5.40 7.41 23.50
CA MET A 10 -4.24 6.82 22.81
C MET A 10 -4.32 5.30 22.72
N ASP A 11 -5.00 4.62 23.65
CA ASP A 11 -5.18 3.17 23.57
C ASP A 11 -6.06 2.82 22.37
N ILE A 12 -7.17 3.56 22.19
CA ILE A 12 -8.04 3.42 21.03
C ILE A 12 -7.31 3.84 19.75
N ALA A 13 -6.50 4.91 19.80
CA ALA A 13 -5.73 5.38 18.65
C ALA A 13 -4.76 4.30 18.14
N ILE A 14 -4.03 3.61 19.02
CA ILE A 14 -3.12 2.52 18.65
C ILE A 14 -3.85 1.41 17.88
N TYR A 15 -5.06 1.03 18.31
CA TYR A 15 -5.86 0.03 17.57
C TYR A 15 -6.17 0.49 16.14
N TRP A 16 -6.61 1.75 15.97
CA TRP A 16 -6.90 2.29 14.65
C TRP A 16 -5.65 2.44 13.78
N ALA A 17 -4.50 2.77 14.36
CA ALA A 17 -3.22 2.75 13.67
C ALA A 17 -2.91 1.34 13.17
N LYS A 18 -2.98 0.32 14.04
CA LYS A 18 -2.76 -1.10 13.67
C LYS A 18 -3.67 -1.55 12.52
N PHE A 19 -4.96 -1.19 12.56
CA PHE A 19 -5.88 -1.48 11.45
C PHE A 19 -5.50 -0.77 10.16
N PHE A 20 -5.01 0.47 10.23
CA PHE A 20 -4.53 1.19 9.07
C PHE A 20 -3.29 0.52 8.46
N TYR A 21 -2.30 0.14 9.26
CA TYR A 21 -1.13 -0.61 8.77
C TYR A 21 -1.52 -1.98 8.23
N PHE A 22 -2.49 -2.67 8.84
CA PHE A 22 -3.03 -3.92 8.31
C PHE A 22 -3.67 -3.75 6.93
N GLY A 23 -4.49 -2.70 6.74
CA GLY A 23 -5.08 -2.37 5.44
C GLY A 23 -4.01 -2.08 4.38
N SER A 24 -2.99 -1.32 4.75
CA SER A 24 -1.82 -1.05 3.91
C SER A 24 -1.00 -2.31 3.62
N ALA A 25 -0.90 -3.25 4.56
CA ALA A 25 -0.26 -4.54 4.34
C ALA A 25 -1.05 -5.40 3.34
N LEU A 26 -2.38 -5.34 3.38
CA LEU A 26 -3.27 -6.16 2.54
C LEU A 26 -3.40 -5.64 1.10
N ILE A 27 -3.37 -4.32 0.90
CA ILE A 27 -3.59 -3.72 -0.44
C ILE A 27 -2.50 -4.12 -1.44
N ILE A 28 -1.27 -4.31 -0.95
CA ILE A 28 -0.09 -4.60 -1.77
C ILE A 28 -0.08 -6.04 -2.36
N PRO A 29 -0.32 -7.12 -1.60
CA PRO A 29 -0.50 -8.45 -2.17
C PRO A 29 -1.75 -8.54 -3.04
N ALA A 30 -2.82 -7.78 -2.73
CA ALA A 30 -3.97 -7.66 -3.62
C ALA A 30 -3.60 -7.02 -4.97
N PHE A 31 -2.75 -5.98 -4.96
CA PHE A 31 -2.23 -5.36 -6.18
C PHE A 31 -1.35 -6.33 -6.99
N LEU A 32 -0.53 -7.14 -6.33
CA LEU A 32 0.24 -8.19 -7.00
C LEU A 32 -0.67 -9.26 -7.63
N ALA A 33 -1.73 -9.67 -6.94
CA ALA A 33 -2.72 -10.58 -7.49
C ALA A 33 -3.41 -9.97 -8.72
N PHE A 34 -3.84 -8.71 -8.63
CA PHE A 34 -4.38 -7.95 -9.76
C PHE A 34 -3.40 -7.91 -10.94
N ALA A 35 -2.15 -7.53 -10.71
CA ALA A 35 -1.11 -7.48 -11.73
C ALA A 35 -0.96 -8.83 -12.44
N ASN A 36 -1.10 -9.94 -11.72
CA ASN A 36 -1.01 -11.28 -12.28
C ASN A 36 -2.19 -11.66 -13.17
N TYR A 37 -3.42 -11.32 -12.79
CA TYR A 37 -4.63 -11.78 -13.49
C TYR A 37 -5.17 -10.80 -14.54
N TYR A 38 -4.89 -9.51 -14.41
CA TYR A 38 -5.46 -8.49 -15.31
C TYR A 38 -5.06 -8.72 -16.78
N ILE A 39 -6.05 -8.67 -17.70
CA ILE A 39 -5.98 -9.01 -19.14
C ILE A 39 -5.72 -10.50 -19.41
N TYR A 40 -4.58 -11.03 -18.98
CA TYR A 40 -4.24 -12.46 -19.09
C TYR A 40 -3.31 -12.88 -17.94
N PRO A 41 -3.41 -14.13 -17.47
CA PRO A 41 -2.57 -14.62 -16.38
C PRO A 41 -1.09 -14.67 -16.78
N SER A 42 -0.20 -14.01 -16.03
CA SER A 42 1.25 -14.05 -16.30
C SER A 42 1.91 -15.40 -15.99
N TYR A 43 1.33 -16.15 -15.05
CA TYR A 43 1.68 -17.54 -14.78
C TYR A 43 0.45 -18.25 -14.20
N ARG A 44 0.42 -19.57 -14.26
CA ARG A 44 -0.58 -20.36 -13.53
C ARG A 44 -0.28 -20.26 -12.03
N VAL A 45 -1.15 -19.59 -11.31
CA VAL A 45 -1.10 -19.50 -9.85
C VAL A 45 -1.48 -20.87 -9.29
N THR A 46 -0.52 -21.57 -8.70
CA THR A 46 -0.77 -22.83 -7.99
C THR A 46 -1.08 -22.53 -6.52
N LYS A 47 -1.78 -23.46 -5.84
CA LYS A 47 -2.05 -23.33 -4.38
C LYS A 47 -0.76 -23.06 -3.58
N LYS A 48 0.36 -23.70 -3.96
CA LYS A 48 1.68 -23.47 -3.36
C LYS A 48 2.14 -22.01 -3.50
N LYS A 49 2.02 -21.42 -4.70
CA LYS A 49 2.40 -20.02 -4.94
C LYS A 49 1.54 -19.04 -4.14
N VAL A 50 0.24 -19.30 -4.03
CA VAL A 50 -0.65 -18.49 -3.18
C VAL A 50 -0.16 -18.50 -1.73
N ILE A 51 0.16 -19.69 -1.19
CA ILE A 51 0.70 -19.81 0.17
C ILE A 51 2.01 -19.02 0.31
N TYR A 52 2.94 -19.14 -0.64
CA TYR A 52 4.18 -18.35 -0.61
C TYR A 52 3.95 -16.84 -0.64
N PHE A 53 2.92 -16.34 -1.33
CA PHE A 53 2.57 -14.92 -1.33
C PHE A 53 1.79 -14.49 -0.07
N LEU A 54 1.14 -15.41 0.63
CA LEU A 54 0.42 -15.08 1.86
C LEU A 54 1.31 -15.13 3.10
N ILE A 55 2.37 -15.95 3.12
CA ILE A 55 3.28 -16.07 4.27
C ILE A 55 3.85 -14.70 4.69
N PRO A 56 4.43 -13.88 3.79
CA PRO A 56 4.95 -12.56 4.19
C PRO A 56 3.86 -11.64 4.75
N PHE A 57 2.65 -11.69 4.18
CA PHE A 57 1.50 -10.93 4.70
C PHE A 57 1.11 -11.36 6.11
N LEU A 58 1.07 -12.68 6.39
CA LEU A 58 0.77 -13.21 7.71
C LEU A 58 1.85 -12.83 8.74
N ILE A 59 3.12 -12.89 8.37
CA ILE A 59 4.25 -12.47 9.22
C ILE A 59 4.12 -10.98 9.56
N ILE A 60 3.90 -10.13 8.56
CA ILE A 60 3.73 -8.68 8.76
C ILE A 60 2.50 -8.39 9.63
N THR A 61 1.40 -9.10 9.42
CA THR A 61 0.19 -8.98 10.25
C THR A 61 0.49 -9.34 11.71
N ALA A 62 1.22 -10.42 11.95
CA ALA A 62 1.63 -10.80 13.30
C ALA A 62 2.52 -9.72 13.94
N ILE A 63 3.44 -9.12 13.19
CA ILE A 63 4.29 -8.01 13.68
C ILE A 63 3.44 -6.78 14.05
N ILE A 64 2.50 -6.38 13.19
CA ILE A 64 1.62 -5.21 13.40
C ILE A 64 0.77 -5.38 14.66
N PHE A 65 0.16 -6.55 14.84
CA PHE A 65 -0.76 -6.79 15.96
C PHE A 65 -0.08 -7.21 17.26
N HIS A 66 1.20 -7.59 17.22
CA HIS A 66 1.96 -7.83 18.43
C HIS A 66 1.96 -6.57 19.34
N PRO A 67 1.76 -6.70 20.66
CA PRO A 67 1.63 -5.55 21.55
C PRO A 67 2.78 -4.55 21.51
N SER A 68 4.01 -5.02 21.27
CA SER A 68 5.22 -4.20 21.40
C SER A 68 6.20 -4.29 20.23
N TRP A 69 5.90 -5.03 19.16
CA TRP A 69 6.88 -5.19 18.06
C TRP A 69 6.80 -4.07 17.04
N PHE A 70 5.60 -3.57 16.73
CA PHE A 70 5.41 -2.53 15.72
C PHE A 70 5.15 -1.15 16.35
N LEU A 71 4.01 -1.00 17.03
CA LEU A 71 3.64 0.21 17.77
C LEU A 71 3.58 -0.13 19.26
N GLU A 72 4.32 0.61 20.09
CA GLU A 72 4.31 0.44 21.55
C GLU A 72 3.46 1.49 22.26
N SER A 73 3.41 2.71 21.72
CA SER A 73 2.62 3.82 22.25
C SER A 73 2.17 4.73 21.10
N ALA A 74 1.29 5.70 21.39
CA ALA A 74 0.99 6.80 20.48
C ALA A 74 1.10 8.13 21.25
N THR A 75 1.48 9.20 20.55
CA THR A 75 1.60 10.54 21.12
C THR A 75 0.65 11.49 20.41
N HIS A 76 -0.09 12.30 21.17
CA HIS A 76 -0.93 13.36 20.60
C HIS A 76 -0.14 14.66 20.47
N HIS A 77 -0.18 15.28 19.29
CA HIS A 77 0.40 16.58 18.97
C HIS A 77 -0.68 17.54 18.44
N GLU A 78 -0.39 18.85 18.37
CA GLU A 78 -1.33 19.85 17.82
C GLU A 78 -1.74 19.56 16.37
N TRP A 79 -0.87 18.90 15.61
CA TRP A 79 -1.11 18.52 14.21
C TRP A 79 -1.75 17.13 14.04
N GLY A 80 -1.93 16.36 15.12
CA GLY A 80 -2.51 15.02 15.09
C GLY A 80 -1.76 13.99 15.93
N ASN A 81 -2.08 12.71 15.72
CA ASN A 81 -1.45 11.60 16.42
C ASN A 81 -0.22 11.06 15.68
N ASP A 82 0.84 10.80 16.45
CA ASP A 82 2.00 10.01 16.08
C ASP A 82 1.84 8.59 16.60
N ALA A 83 2.09 7.59 15.75
CA ALA A 83 1.97 6.17 16.10
C ALA A 83 3.23 5.61 16.78
N ASN A 84 4.31 6.39 16.95
CA ASN A 84 5.59 6.00 17.57
C ASN A 84 6.06 4.61 17.13
N GLU A 85 6.18 4.41 15.82
CA GLU A 85 6.57 3.13 15.25
C GLU A 85 8.04 2.77 15.51
N LYS A 86 8.30 1.49 15.80
CA LYS A 86 9.68 1.02 15.97
C LYS A 86 10.40 1.00 14.62
N LEU A 87 11.51 1.72 14.52
CA LEU A 87 12.29 1.87 13.29
C LEU A 87 12.59 0.53 12.60
N VAL A 88 13.04 -0.48 13.34
CA VAL A 88 13.35 -1.81 12.75
C VAL A 88 12.12 -2.44 12.11
N SER A 89 10.98 -2.41 12.81
CA SER A 89 9.74 -3.02 12.32
C SER A 89 9.14 -2.21 11.18
N HIS A 90 9.29 -0.89 11.20
CA HIS A 90 8.97 0.00 10.08
C HIS A 90 9.80 -0.32 8.83
N LEU A 91 11.11 -0.54 8.97
CA LEU A 91 11.97 -0.94 7.85
C LEU A 91 11.60 -2.31 7.28
N ILE A 92 11.24 -3.27 8.14
CA ILE A 92 10.73 -4.58 7.70
C ILE A 92 9.42 -4.41 6.92
N PHE A 93 8.50 -3.58 7.42
CA PHE A 93 7.26 -3.25 6.74
C PHE A 93 7.50 -2.56 5.40
N ALA A 94 8.40 -1.58 5.34
CA ALA A 94 8.79 -0.89 4.12
C ALA A 94 9.37 -1.84 3.07
N ALA A 95 10.30 -2.72 3.47
CA ALA A 95 10.90 -3.72 2.60
C ALA A 95 9.84 -4.68 2.03
N TYR A 96 8.90 -5.12 2.88
CA TYR A 96 7.76 -5.92 2.45
C TYR A 96 6.94 -5.21 1.37
N LEU A 97 6.52 -3.96 1.59
CA LEU A 97 5.75 -3.21 0.59
C LEU A 97 6.54 -3.06 -0.73
N PHE A 98 7.82 -2.71 -0.62
CA PHE A 98 8.68 -2.44 -1.78
C PHE A 98 8.87 -3.66 -2.67
N VAL A 99 9.12 -4.84 -2.09
CA VAL A 99 9.26 -6.10 -2.83
C VAL A 99 8.02 -6.40 -3.66
N TYR A 100 6.84 -6.31 -3.05
CA TYR A 100 5.58 -6.61 -3.76
C TYR A 100 5.24 -5.55 -4.81
N ILE A 101 5.51 -4.28 -4.54
CA ILE A 101 5.35 -3.19 -5.52
C ILE A 101 6.23 -3.47 -6.74
N ILE A 102 7.53 -3.73 -6.55
CA ILE A 102 8.45 -4.07 -7.64
C ILE A 102 7.95 -5.26 -8.44
N LEU A 103 7.59 -6.36 -7.78
CA LEU A 103 7.10 -7.57 -8.45
C LEU A 103 5.86 -7.27 -9.30
N SER A 104 4.93 -6.47 -8.77
CA SER A 104 3.71 -6.05 -9.47
C SER A 104 4.04 -5.22 -10.71
N TYR A 105 4.95 -4.26 -10.61
CA TYR A 105 5.37 -3.45 -11.76
C TYR A 105 6.14 -4.24 -12.81
N VAL A 106 7.01 -5.16 -12.41
CA VAL A 106 7.71 -6.05 -13.35
C VAL A 106 6.69 -6.84 -14.18
N ILE A 107 5.62 -7.35 -13.54
CA ILE A 107 4.55 -8.06 -14.23
C ILE A 107 3.77 -7.13 -15.17
N LEU A 108 3.29 -5.99 -14.67
CA LEU A 108 2.50 -5.04 -15.45
C LEU A 108 3.28 -4.51 -16.65
N PHE A 109 4.56 -4.21 -16.49
CA PHE A 109 5.40 -3.69 -17.56
C PHE A 109 5.73 -4.76 -18.61
N ARG A 110 5.92 -6.02 -18.20
CA ARG A 110 6.02 -7.14 -19.14
C ARG A 110 4.73 -7.31 -19.96
N LYS A 111 3.56 -7.15 -19.33
CA LYS A 111 2.27 -7.18 -20.03
C LYS A 111 2.12 -5.99 -20.97
N PHE A 112 2.53 -4.80 -20.54
CA PHE A 112 2.46 -3.59 -21.35
C PHE A 112 3.26 -3.72 -22.65
N ARG A 113 4.47 -4.26 -22.57
CA ARG A 113 5.32 -4.51 -23.75
C ARG A 113 4.76 -5.53 -24.74
N ARG A 114 3.85 -6.40 -24.31
CA ARG A 114 3.25 -7.47 -25.13
C ARG A 114 1.82 -7.17 -25.58
N SER A 115 1.23 -6.09 -25.10
CA SER A 115 -0.17 -5.74 -25.39
C SER A 115 -0.23 -4.69 -26.48
N GLU A 116 -1.32 -4.71 -27.25
CA GLU A 116 -1.59 -3.75 -28.32
C GLU A 116 -3.00 -3.15 -28.15
N GLY A 117 -3.29 -2.09 -28.91
CA GLY A 117 -4.58 -1.42 -28.91
C GLY A 117 -5.04 -0.98 -27.51
N ILE A 118 -6.32 -1.24 -27.20
CA ILE A 118 -6.97 -0.81 -25.96
C ILE A 118 -6.30 -1.39 -24.70
N HIS A 119 -5.76 -2.61 -24.78
CA HIS A 119 -5.10 -3.25 -23.64
C HIS A 119 -3.80 -2.55 -23.25
N ARG A 120 -3.02 -2.09 -24.24
CA ARG A 120 -1.81 -1.31 -24.00
C ARG A 120 -2.13 0.04 -23.36
N THR A 121 -3.16 0.71 -23.86
CA THR A 121 -3.66 1.98 -23.32
C THR A 121 -4.10 1.82 -21.87
N ASN A 122 -4.92 0.81 -21.55
CA ASN A 122 -5.38 0.56 -20.18
C ASN A 122 -4.22 0.23 -19.23
N LEU A 123 -3.24 -0.58 -19.68
CA LEU A 123 -2.05 -0.86 -18.89
C LEU A 123 -1.22 0.39 -18.63
N SER A 124 -1.10 1.30 -19.61
CA SER A 124 -0.42 2.58 -19.43
C SER A 124 -1.07 3.39 -18.31
N PHE A 125 -2.40 3.51 -18.32
CA PHE A 125 -3.12 4.26 -17.28
C PHE A 125 -2.98 3.61 -15.90
N ILE A 126 -3.09 2.28 -15.83
CA ILE A 126 -2.87 1.54 -14.58
C ILE A 126 -1.48 1.80 -14.04
N ILE A 127 -0.44 1.63 -14.87
CA ILE A 127 0.95 1.80 -14.47
C ILE A 127 1.19 3.24 -13.99
N SER A 128 0.80 4.24 -14.79
CA SER A 128 1.03 5.65 -14.46
C SER A 128 0.25 6.10 -13.22
N GLY A 129 -1.03 5.74 -13.13
CA GLY A 129 -1.89 6.12 -12.01
C GLY A 129 -1.44 5.47 -10.70
N SER A 130 -1.24 4.14 -10.70
CA SER A 130 -0.76 3.45 -9.51
C SER A 130 0.66 3.89 -9.13
N PHE A 131 1.50 4.28 -10.11
CA PHE A 131 2.88 4.70 -9.82
C PHE A 131 2.89 6.00 -9.04
N LEU A 132 2.05 6.96 -9.44
CA LEU A 132 1.90 8.21 -8.72
C LEU A 132 1.37 7.96 -7.30
N SER A 133 0.40 7.06 -7.13
CA SER A 133 -0.10 6.69 -5.79
C SER A 133 0.96 6.08 -4.91
N PHE A 134 1.70 5.09 -5.41
CA PHE A 134 2.73 4.44 -4.61
C PHE A 134 3.91 5.36 -4.35
N LEU A 135 4.28 6.23 -5.30
CA LEU A 135 5.33 7.22 -5.10
C LEU A 135 5.00 8.13 -3.91
N PHE A 136 3.80 8.72 -3.91
CA PHE A 136 3.38 9.57 -2.80
C PHE A 136 3.14 8.78 -1.51
N GLY A 137 2.59 7.58 -1.60
CA GLY A 137 2.45 6.69 -0.44
C GLY A 137 3.81 6.37 0.20
N ILE A 138 4.83 6.07 -0.60
CA ILE A 138 6.19 5.81 -0.10
C ILE A 138 6.79 7.08 0.52
N ILE A 139 6.65 8.24 -0.13
CA ILE A 139 7.19 9.49 0.40
C ILE A 139 6.55 9.82 1.76
N PHE A 140 5.23 9.91 1.81
CA PHE A 140 4.51 10.40 2.98
C PHE A 140 4.37 9.37 4.10
N ALA A 141 4.31 8.08 3.78
CA ALA A 141 4.06 7.03 4.78
C ALA A 141 5.30 6.18 5.11
N LEU A 142 6.40 6.26 4.35
CA LEU A 142 7.63 5.52 4.66
C LEU A 142 8.85 6.44 4.84
N ILE A 143 9.12 7.32 3.88
CA ILE A 143 10.34 8.15 3.89
C ILE A 143 10.28 9.24 4.96
N LEU A 144 9.18 10.00 5.04
CA LEU A 144 9.06 11.07 6.03
C LEU A 144 9.13 10.57 7.49
N PRO A 145 8.47 9.47 7.88
CA PRO A 145 8.63 8.92 9.23
C PRO A 145 10.07 8.51 9.58
N ILE A 146 10.82 7.99 8.60
CA ILE A 146 12.25 7.66 8.78
C ILE A 146 13.08 8.93 9.06
N ALA A 147 12.69 10.07 8.47
CA ALA A 147 13.31 11.36 8.72
C ALA A 147 12.81 12.05 10.01
N GLY A 148 11.89 11.43 10.76
CA GLY A 148 11.29 11.98 11.97
C GLY A 148 10.12 12.95 11.72
N GLU A 149 9.62 13.03 10.49
CA GLU A 149 8.53 13.94 10.10
C GLU A 149 7.22 13.18 9.95
N TYR A 150 6.32 13.33 10.92
CA TYR A 150 5.05 12.60 10.99
C TYR A 150 3.83 13.46 10.64
N SER A 151 4.00 14.78 10.48
CA SER A 151 2.88 15.72 10.28
C SER A 151 2.17 15.58 8.93
N LEU A 152 2.77 14.88 7.96
CA LEU A 152 2.24 14.75 6.60
C LEU A 152 1.76 13.33 6.26
N ILE A 153 1.74 12.39 7.21
CA ILE A 153 1.31 11.00 6.96
C ILE A 153 -0.15 10.95 6.48
N TRP A 154 -0.97 11.92 6.92
CA TRP A 154 -2.39 12.03 6.53
C TRP A 154 -2.60 12.40 5.05
N VAL A 155 -1.56 12.83 4.33
CA VAL A 155 -1.67 13.24 2.93
C VAL A 155 -1.73 12.02 1.99
N GLY A 156 -1.12 10.89 2.35
CA GLY A 156 -1.05 9.68 1.53
C GLY A 156 -2.40 9.17 0.98
N PRO A 157 -3.46 9.05 1.81
CA PRO A 157 -4.79 8.61 1.36
C PRO A 157 -5.40 9.46 0.24
N TYR A 158 -5.18 10.77 0.19
CA TYR A 158 -5.77 11.61 -0.87
C TYR A 158 -5.24 11.27 -2.25
N PHE A 159 -3.94 10.95 -2.36
CA PHE A 159 -3.35 10.53 -3.63
C PHE A 159 -3.91 9.18 -4.12
N THR A 160 -4.27 8.29 -3.19
CA THR A 160 -4.94 7.03 -3.53
C THR A 160 -6.34 7.29 -4.09
N VAL A 161 -7.11 8.23 -3.51
CA VAL A 161 -8.44 8.62 -4.01
C VAL A 161 -8.38 9.28 -5.38
N VAL A 162 -7.41 10.17 -5.59
CA VAL A 162 -7.19 10.82 -6.90
C VAL A 162 -6.90 9.76 -7.96
N ASN A 163 -6.03 8.79 -7.66
CA ASN A 163 -5.73 7.71 -8.59
C ASN A 163 -6.94 6.79 -8.84
N ALA A 164 -7.68 6.41 -7.80
CA ALA A 164 -8.89 5.59 -7.98
C ALA A 164 -9.90 6.28 -8.91
N SER A 165 -10.12 7.58 -8.71
CA SER A 165 -10.98 8.41 -9.58
C SER A 165 -10.46 8.45 -11.01
N PHE A 166 -9.15 8.63 -11.19
CA PHE A 166 -8.51 8.66 -12.51
C PHE A 166 -8.66 7.31 -13.24
N LEU A 167 -8.39 6.20 -12.56
CA LEU A 167 -8.54 4.86 -13.13
C LEU A 167 -9.98 4.57 -13.54
N VAL A 168 -10.96 4.90 -12.69
CA VAL A 168 -12.38 4.72 -13.01
C VAL A 168 -12.78 5.52 -14.25
N TYR A 169 -12.40 6.80 -14.31
CA TYR A 169 -12.70 7.66 -15.47
C TYR A 169 -12.10 7.11 -16.77
N PHE A 170 -10.82 6.74 -16.76
CA PHE A 170 -10.16 6.29 -17.98
C PHE A 170 -10.58 4.89 -18.43
N ILE A 171 -10.83 3.97 -17.49
CA ILE A 171 -11.22 2.60 -17.82
C ILE A 171 -12.67 2.53 -18.29
N PHE A 172 -13.60 3.28 -17.68
CA PHE A 172 -15.03 3.13 -17.95
C PHE A 172 -15.65 4.22 -18.81
N ILE A 173 -15.10 5.45 -18.78
CA ILE A 173 -15.72 6.60 -19.46
C ILE A 173 -14.99 6.90 -20.77
N LYS A 174 -13.66 7.00 -20.76
CA LYS A 174 -12.87 7.34 -21.96
C LYS A 174 -12.64 6.17 -22.93
N SER A 175 -12.84 4.93 -22.49
CA SER A 175 -12.62 3.74 -23.33
C SER A 175 -13.79 3.41 -24.27
N ARG A 176 -14.87 4.19 -24.23
CA ARG A 176 -16.00 4.18 -25.18
C ARG A 176 -15.82 5.26 -26.23
#